data_AF-A0AA37KHD5-F1
#
_entry.id   AF-A0AA37KHD5-F1
#
_cell.length_a   1.000
_cell.length_b   1.000
_cell.length_c   1.000
_cell.angle_alpha   90.00
_cell.angle_beta   90.00
_cell.angle_gamma   90.00
#
_symmetry.space_group_name_H-M   'P 1'
#
loop_
_entity.id
_entity.type
_entity.pdbx_description
1 polymer ?
#
loop_
_entity_poly.entity_id
_entity_poly.type
_entity_poly.pdbx_seq_one_letter_code
_entity_poly.pdbx_strand_id
1 'polypeptide(L)'
;MVYLGGDNNLDAETYDKLVQIKNGWQDGTDGKIIVYQDTPFKDSPRLMEIDGKSEKGYITIHTYDQENSASPQVLKRVINDVTRLYPAKSYGLIVFSHGSGWLPSHTLVNGSRSIIIDNDNEMEITDFAMALPDHLFEFIIFEACNMAGIEVAYELRNKAAYIMASSAPVVSPGFTPIYAGSISCLLEETADLQRFAENYFHYWNLMEGDKRSATISIIKTAGLSNLANLIRQINTEISGSFLPVGNLQNYDGVLKAPFYFFDFAQCYQSLSDENTYNALQECISQCVVYKRNTPFYATEEGTFPITAFSGMTTFIMQRELNDLNEEYTKLQWYKDTNTH
;
A
#
# COMPACT_ATOMS: atom_id res chain seq x y z
N MET A 1 -1.64 -1.53 -14.95
CA MET A 1 -0.25 -1.04 -15.06
C MET A 1 0.52 -1.52 -13.84
N VAL A 2 1.79 -1.86 -13.99
CA VAL A 2 2.72 -2.18 -12.90
C VAL A 2 3.82 -1.13 -12.90
N TYR A 3 4.01 -0.44 -11.78
CA TYR A 3 5.04 0.58 -11.58
C TYR A 3 6.13 0.01 -10.66
N LEU A 4 7.26 -0.40 -11.23
CA LEU A 4 8.41 -0.96 -10.52
C LEU A 4 9.44 0.15 -10.30
N GLY A 5 9.34 0.86 -9.18
CA GLY A 5 10.31 1.88 -8.76
C GLY A 5 11.48 1.22 -8.02
N GLY A 6 12.44 0.73 -8.79
CA GLY A 6 13.53 -0.13 -8.30
C GLY A 6 14.92 0.48 -8.34
N ASP A 7 15.08 1.79 -8.57
CA ASP A 7 16.39 2.46 -8.42
C ASP A 7 16.74 2.63 -6.92
N ASN A 8 16.91 1.49 -6.25
CA ASN A 8 17.21 1.32 -4.84
C ASN A 8 17.72 -0.13 -4.62
N ASN A 9 17.86 -0.57 -3.37
CA ASN A 9 18.37 -1.91 -3.06
C ASN A 9 17.38 -3.07 -3.32
N LEU A 10 16.21 -2.81 -3.92
CA LEU A 10 15.27 -3.84 -4.39
C LEU A 10 15.33 -4.03 -5.92
N ASP A 11 16.31 -3.44 -6.59
CA ASP A 11 16.49 -3.47 -8.05
C ASP A 11 16.41 -4.88 -8.64
N ALA A 12 17.12 -5.84 -8.03
CA ALA A 12 17.14 -7.23 -8.47
C ALA A 12 15.74 -7.85 -8.50
N GLU A 13 14.87 -7.51 -7.54
CA GLU A 13 13.51 -8.04 -7.48
C GLU A 13 12.64 -7.55 -8.64
N THR A 14 12.92 -6.36 -9.21
CA THR A 14 12.13 -5.86 -10.34
C THR A 14 12.23 -6.77 -11.56
N TYR A 15 13.42 -7.35 -11.80
CA TYR A 15 13.64 -8.29 -12.90
C TYR A 15 12.91 -9.62 -12.65
N ASP A 16 12.98 -10.14 -11.43
CA ASP A 16 12.28 -11.38 -11.06
C ASP A 16 10.75 -11.21 -11.14
N LYS A 17 10.23 -10.06 -10.70
CA LYS A 17 8.80 -9.72 -10.83
C LYS A 17 8.39 -9.65 -12.28
N LEU A 18 9.17 -8.97 -13.14
CA LEU A 18 8.89 -8.94 -14.58
C LEU A 18 8.85 -10.35 -15.16
N VAL A 19 9.76 -11.25 -14.76
CA VAL A 19 9.73 -12.66 -15.18
C VAL A 19 8.44 -13.36 -14.74
N GLN A 20 8.04 -13.23 -13.48
CA GLN A 20 6.85 -13.93 -12.97
C GLN A 20 5.55 -13.34 -13.54
N ILE A 21 5.47 -12.02 -13.75
CA ILE A 21 4.34 -11.37 -14.41
C ILE A 21 4.19 -11.91 -15.84
N LYS A 22 5.29 -12.05 -16.59
CA LYS A 22 5.27 -12.67 -17.93
C LYS A 22 4.80 -14.12 -17.88
N ASN A 23 5.29 -14.89 -16.91
CA ASN A 23 4.90 -16.31 -16.78
C ASN A 23 3.42 -16.49 -16.45
N GLY A 24 2.78 -15.48 -15.84
CA GLY A 24 1.34 -15.48 -15.58
C GLY A 24 0.49 -14.89 -16.70
N TRP A 25 1.10 -14.37 -17.77
CA TRP A 25 0.38 -13.87 -18.93
C TRP A 25 -0.20 -15.02 -19.75
N GLN A 26 -1.44 -14.85 -20.20
CA GLN A 26 -2.12 -15.80 -21.09
C GLN A 26 -2.58 -15.07 -22.35
N ASP A 27 -2.21 -15.61 -23.51
CA ASP A 27 -2.66 -15.05 -24.79
C ASP A 27 -4.18 -15.17 -24.94
N GLY A 28 -4.82 -14.07 -25.31
CA GLY A 28 -6.28 -14.01 -25.47
C GLY A 28 -7.03 -13.49 -24.24
N THR A 29 -6.35 -13.16 -23.14
CA THR A 29 -6.95 -12.40 -22.03
C THR A 29 -7.42 -11.02 -22.52
N ASP A 30 -8.62 -10.62 -22.11
CA ASP A 30 -9.18 -9.29 -22.38
C ASP A 30 -8.52 -8.26 -21.45
N GLY A 31 -7.37 -7.72 -21.85
CA GLY A 31 -6.61 -6.78 -21.04
C GLY A 31 -5.19 -6.57 -21.54
N LYS A 32 -4.46 -5.66 -20.87
CA LYS A 32 -3.06 -5.36 -21.15
C LYS A 32 -2.29 -5.15 -19.85
N ILE A 33 -1.12 -5.77 -19.72
CA ILE A 33 -0.19 -5.45 -18.65
C ILE A 33 0.89 -4.54 -19.23
N ILE A 34 0.88 -3.29 -18.78
CA ILE A 34 1.95 -2.32 -19.06
C ILE A 34 2.81 -2.17 -17.82
N VAL A 35 4.12 -2.34 -17.97
CA VAL A 35 5.12 -2.25 -16.90
C VAL A 35 6.01 -1.05 -17.13
N TYR A 36 6.04 -0.12 -16.18
CA TYR A 36 7.12 0.84 -16.02
C TYR A 36 8.17 0.22 -15.09
N GLN A 37 9.42 0.17 -15.52
CA GLN A 37 10.52 -0.34 -14.71
C GLN A 37 11.65 0.69 -14.69
N ASP A 38 12.07 1.04 -13.48
CA ASP A 38 13.25 1.83 -13.19
C ASP A 38 14.22 1.02 -12.32
N THR A 39 15.51 1.11 -12.62
CA THR A 39 16.59 0.31 -12.00
C THR A 39 17.91 1.07 -12.04
N PRO A 40 18.87 0.80 -11.13
CA PRO A 40 20.09 1.60 -11.01
C PRO A 40 20.97 1.64 -12.25
N PHE A 41 21.41 2.85 -12.60
CA PHE A 41 22.49 3.37 -13.49
C PHE A 41 22.92 2.62 -14.77
N LYS A 42 22.80 1.30 -14.88
CA LYS A 42 23.20 0.51 -16.05
C LYS A 42 22.09 0.33 -17.07
N ASP A 43 20.84 0.38 -16.62
CA ASP A 43 19.66 0.25 -17.47
C ASP A 43 18.87 1.57 -17.46
N SER A 44 18.48 2.02 -18.65
CA SER A 44 17.52 3.12 -18.79
C SER A 44 16.14 2.68 -18.30
N PRO A 45 15.34 3.58 -17.69
CA PRO A 45 13.95 3.29 -17.36
C PRO A 45 13.15 2.95 -18.62
N ARG A 46 12.19 2.04 -18.52
CA ARG A 46 11.43 1.53 -19.67
C ARG A 46 9.96 1.42 -19.40
N LEU A 47 9.17 1.69 -20.44
CA LEU A 47 7.78 1.30 -20.53
C LEU A 47 7.65 0.08 -21.45
N MET A 48 7.05 -0.99 -20.95
CA MET A 48 6.96 -2.28 -21.64
C MET A 48 5.53 -2.81 -21.63
N GLU A 49 5.11 -3.42 -22.73
CA GLU A 49 3.87 -4.23 -22.80
C GLU A 49 4.24 -5.70 -22.68
N ILE A 50 3.59 -6.43 -21.77
CA ILE A 50 3.73 -7.89 -21.70
C ILE A 50 3.08 -8.51 -22.95
N ASP A 51 3.83 -9.36 -23.63
CA ASP A 51 3.40 -10.00 -24.88
C ASP A 51 3.98 -11.41 -24.95
N GLY A 52 3.11 -12.42 -24.80
CA GLY A 52 3.49 -13.83 -24.83
C GLY A 52 4.03 -14.32 -26.17
N LYS A 53 3.84 -13.54 -27.25
CA LYS A 53 4.30 -13.86 -28.61
C LYS A 53 5.71 -13.37 -28.89
N SER A 54 6.19 -12.40 -28.14
CA SER A 54 7.54 -11.86 -28.26
C SER A 54 8.56 -12.83 -27.67
N GLU A 55 9.75 -12.92 -28.28
CA GLU A 55 10.84 -13.76 -27.78
C GLU A 55 11.26 -13.39 -26.33
N LYS A 56 11.14 -12.10 -25.97
CA LYS A 56 11.46 -11.61 -24.62
C LYS A 56 10.30 -11.78 -23.63
N GLY A 57 9.10 -12.09 -24.12
CA GLY A 57 7.84 -12.07 -23.38
C GLY A 57 7.30 -10.66 -23.12
N TYR A 58 7.88 -9.63 -23.75
CA TYR A 58 7.42 -8.25 -23.71
C TYR A 58 7.90 -7.46 -24.94
N ILE A 59 7.25 -6.34 -25.20
CA ILE A 59 7.65 -5.34 -26.20
C ILE A 59 8.00 -4.04 -25.47
N THR A 60 9.19 -3.48 -25.74
CA THR A 60 9.55 -2.15 -25.22
C THR A 60 8.82 -1.08 -26.02
N ILE A 61 7.96 -0.33 -25.34
CA ILE A 61 7.16 0.77 -25.90
C ILE A 61 7.97 2.06 -25.89
N HIS A 62 8.71 2.30 -24.80
CA HIS A 62 9.59 3.46 -24.67
C HIS A 62 10.79 3.14 -23.78
N THR A 63 11.92 3.77 -24.08
CA THR A 63 13.12 3.81 -23.23
C THR A 63 13.38 5.26 -22.89
N TYR A 64 13.43 5.58 -21.61
CA TYR A 64 13.64 6.94 -21.12
C TYR A 64 15.13 7.22 -20.88
N ASP A 65 15.48 8.50 -20.83
CA ASP A 65 16.72 8.90 -20.16
C ASP A 65 16.60 8.58 -18.65
N GLN A 66 17.73 8.59 -17.93
CA GLN A 66 17.71 8.43 -16.48
C GLN A 66 16.79 9.50 -15.86
N GLU A 67 15.85 9.06 -15.03
CA GLU A 67 14.85 9.91 -14.39
C GLU A 67 14.57 9.40 -12.99
N ASN A 68 13.91 10.21 -12.17
CA ASN A 68 13.58 9.88 -10.80
C ASN A 68 12.17 9.24 -10.75
N SER A 69 12.09 7.93 -10.53
CA SER A 69 10.83 7.18 -10.39
C SER A 69 10.02 7.57 -9.15
N ALA A 70 10.63 8.19 -8.14
CA ALA A 70 9.94 8.81 -6.99
C ALA A 70 9.44 10.24 -7.27
N SER A 71 9.56 10.75 -8.51
CA SER A 71 8.99 12.05 -8.88
C SER A 71 7.49 11.95 -9.18
N PRO A 72 6.62 12.79 -8.57
CA PRO A 72 5.20 12.82 -8.90
C PRO A 72 4.96 13.26 -10.36
N GLN A 73 5.87 14.03 -10.96
CA GLN A 73 5.78 14.43 -12.36
C GLN A 73 6.07 13.24 -13.30
N VAL A 74 7.04 12.40 -12.97
CA VAL A 74 7.32 11.16 -13.73
C VAL A 74 6.14 10.20 -13.62
N LEU A 75 5.66 9.91 -12.41
CA LEU A 75 4.48 9.06 -12.20
C LEU A 75 3.26 9.54 -13.02
N LYS A 76 2.94 10.84 -12.93
CA LYS A 76 1.84 11.45 -13.68
C LYS A 76 2.04 11.31 -15.19
N ARG A 77 3.25 11.55 -15.69
CA ARG A 77 3.58 11.42 -17.11
C ARG A 77 3.37 10.00 -17.59
N VAL A 78 3.91 9.02 -16.87
CA VAL A 78 3.81 7.60 -17.23
C VAL A 78 2.34 7.15 -17.24
N ILE A 79 1.54 7.53 -16.24
CA ILE A 79 0.10 7.21 -16.22
C ILE A 79 -0.63 7.83 -17.42
N ASN A 80 -0.32 9.08 -17.76
CA ASN A 80 -0.91 9.74 -18.93
C ASN A 80 -0.49 9.06 -20.24
N ASP A 81 0.76 8.62 -20.35
CA ASP A 81 1.24 7.89 -21.52
C ASP A 81 0.53 6.54 -21.66
N VAL A 82 0.38 5.79 -20.56
CA VAL A 82 -0.33 4.50 -20.55
C VAL A 82 -1.80 4.68 -20.92
N THR A 83 -2.52 5.61 -20.30
CA THR A 83 -3.96 5.83 -20.58
C THR A 83 -4.21 6.32 -22.01
N ARG A 84 -3.28 7.10 -22.58
CA ARG A 84 -3.35 7.55 -23.98
C ARG A 84 -3.05 6.44 -24.99
N LEU A 85 -2.00 5.65 -24.75
CA LEU A 85 -1.57 4.60 -25.67
C LEU A 85 -2.44 3.33 -25.57
N TYR A 86 -2.99 3.07 -24.38
CA TYR A 86 -3.82 1.92 -24.06
C TYR A 86 -5.17 2.36 -23.44
N PRO A 87 -6.09 2.96 -24.22
CA PRO A 87 -7.43 3.23 -23.75
C PRO A 87 -8.15 1.93 -23.33
N ALA A 88 -8.69 1.91 -22.12
CA ALA A 88 -9.39 0.76 -21.55
C ALA A 88 -10.64 1.19 -20.78
N LYS A 89 -11.54 0.24 -20.50
CA LYS A 89 -12.76 0.50 -19.71
C LYS A 89 -12.47 0.75 -18.23
N SER A 90 -11.44 0.10 -17.69
CA SER A 90 -10.96 0.25 -16.33
C SER A 90 -9.44 0.14 -16.29
N TYR A 91 -8.85 0.64 -15.20
CA TYR A 91 -7.41 0.60 -14.95
C TYR A 91 -7.13 0.08 -13.55
N GLY A 92 -6.15 -0.81 -13.45
CA GLY A 92 -5.52 -1.18 -12.19
C GLY A 92 -4.09 -0.67 -12.10
N LEU A 93 -3.61 -0.36 -10.90
CA LEU A 93 -2.23 0.02 -10.64
C LEU A 93 -1.62 -0.89 -9.58
N ILE A 94 -0.47 -1.50 -9.87
CA ILE A 94 0.38 -2.15 -8.88
C ILE A 94 1.62 -1.29 -8.69
N VAL A 95 1.96 -0.94 -7.46
CA VAL A 95 3.15 -0.15 -7.13
C VAL A 95 4.09 -1.04 -6.32
N PHE A 96 5.29 -1.27 -6.85
CA PHE A 96 6.38 -1.94 -6.15
C PHE A 96 7.51 -0.97 -5.92
N SER A 97 7.88 -0.85 -4.65
CA SER A 97 9.10 -0.24 -4.17
C SER A 97 9.12 -0.47 -2.67
N HIS A 98 9.97 0.24 -1.95
CA HIS A 98 9.75 0.40 -0.53
C HIS A 98 8.54 1.30 -0.20
N GLY A 99 8.11 1.24 1.05
CA GLY A 99 6.97 1.99 1.59
C GLY A 99 7.12 2.27 3.07
N SER A 100 6.53 3.37 3.55
CA SER A 100 6.34 3.61 4.99
C SER A 100 4.98 4.25 5.31
N GLY A 101 3.95 3.84 4.57
CA GLY A 101 2.62 4.41 4.73
C GLY A 101 2.58 5.91 4.47
N TRP A 102 2.07 6.67 5.44
CA TRP A 102 1.93 8.12 5.35
C TRP A 102 3.15 8.90 5.85
N LEU A 103 4.13 8.24 6.49
CA LEU A 103 5.23 8.95 7.15
C LEU A 103 5.94 9.89 6.16
N PRO A 104 6.23 11.14 6.56
CA PRO A 104 6.93 12.10 5.72
C PRO A 104 8.30 11.61 5.29
N SER A 105 8.82 12.20 4.23
CA SER A 105 10.15 11.87 3.77
C SER A 105 11.19 12.09 4.86
N HIS A 106 12.19 11.22 4.90
CA HIS A 106 13.28 11.32 5.86
C HIS A 106 12.94 11.07 7.36
N THR A 107 11.87 10.32 7.69
CA THR A 107 11.45 9.97 9.07
C THR A 107 12.20 8.80 9.79
N LEU A 108 12.24 7.55 9.28
CA LEU A 108 12.98 6.33 9.77
C LEU A 108 14.50 6.15 9.47
N VAL A 109 15.44 6.39 10.41
CA VAL A 109 16.88 6.61 10.09
C VAL A 109 17.59 5.48 9.29
N ASN A 110 17.11 4.24 9.38
CA ASN A 110 17.69 3.07 8.70
C ASN A 110 16.66 2.26 7.89
N GLY A 111 15.70 2.92 7.25
CA GLY A 111 14.70 2.27 6.41
C GLY A 111 14.15 3.23 5.37
N SER A 112 13.46 2.68 4.37
CA SER A 112 12.73 3.50 3.43
C SER A 112 11.61 4.28 4.10
N ARG A 113 11.41 5.50 3.60
CA ARG A 113 10.40 6.44 4.05
C ARG A 113 9.63 6.91 2.81
N SER A 114 8.33 7.14 2.95
CA SER A 114 7.35 7.46 1.90
C SER A 114 7.04 6.30 0.92
N ILE A 115 6.49 6.57 -0.27
CA ILE A 115 6.06 5.60 -1.28
C ILE A 115 6.98 5.72 -2.48
N ILE A 116 7.65 4.65 -2.89
CA ILE A 116 8.68 4.71 -3.96
C ILE A 116 9.94 5.44 -3.52
N ILE A 117 11.08 4.75 -3.66
CA ILE A 117 12.40 5.33 -3.47
C ILE A 117 13.20 5.26 -4.76
N ASP A 118 13.87 6.35 -5.05
CA ASP A 118 14.84 6.48 -6.14
C ASP A 118 16.10 7.18 -5.62
N ASN A 119 17.13 6.39 -5.35
CA ASN A 119 18.32 6.83 -4.63
C ASN A 119 17.96 7.46 -3.27
N ASP A 120 18.23 8.76 -3.08
CA ASP A 120 17.87 9.52 -1.88
C ASP A 120 16.50 10.22 -1.99
N ASN A 121 15.79 10.06 -3.13
CA ASN A 121 14.48 10.66 -3.35
C ASN A 121 13.35 9.72 -2.92
N GLU A 122 12.29 10.33 -2.42
CA GLU A 122 11.17 9.71 -1.72
C GLU A 122 9.88 10.42 -2.19
N MET A 123 8.80 9.70 -2.49
CA MET A 123 7.50 10.31 -2.85
C MET A 123 6.49 10.23 -1.70
N GLU A 124 6.10 11.38 -1.16
CA GLU A 124 5.04 11.44 -0.14
C GLU A 124 3.69 10.98 -0.68
N ILE A 125 2.82 10.48 0.22
CA ILE A 125 1.48 10.00 -0.15
C ILE A 125 0.60 11.10 -0.76
N THR A 126 0.76 12.33 -0.32
CA THR A 126 0.03 13.50 -0.84
C THR A 126 0.46 13.82 -2.27
N ASP A 127 1.76 13.79 -2.55
CA ASP A 127 2.32 13.96 -3.89
C ASP A 127 1.92 12.81 -4.83
N PHE A 128 1.97 11.57 -4.34
CA PHE A 128 1.47 10.40 -5.05
C PHE A 128 -0.01 10.57 -5.41
N ALA A 129 -0.87 10.94 -4.45
CA ALA A 129 -2.29 11.18 -4.69
C ALA A 129 -2.51 12.32 -5.71
N MET A 130 -1.75 13.41 -5.65
CA MET A 130 -1.83 14.51 -6.61
C MET A 130 -1.41 14.13 -8.03
N ALA A 131 -0.48 13.18 -8.17
CA ALA A 131 -0.05 12.67 -9.47
C ALA A 131 -1.13 11.81 -10.17
N LEU A 132 -2.02 11.18 -9.39
CA LEU A 132 -3.08 10.33 -9.91
C LEU A 132 -4.32 11.14 -10.33
N PRO A 133 -4.92 10.84 -11.50
CA PRO A 133 -6.24 11.36 -11.86
C PRO A 133 -7.33 10.81 -10.92
N ASP A 134 -8.36 11.62 -10.66
CA ASP A 134 -9.51 11.18 -9.87
C ASP A 134 -10.30 10.08 -10.60
N HIS A 135 -10.75 9.10 -9.84
CA HIS A 135 -11.63 8.00 -10.25
C HIS A 135 -11.10 7.14 -11.40
N LEU A 136 -9.80 7.20 -11.70
CA LEU A 136 -9.20 6.45 -12.79
C LEU A 136 -9.09 4.95 -12.48
N PHE A 137 -8.70 4.62 -11.24
CA PHE A 137 -8.33 3.26 -10.90
C PHE A 137 -9.50 2.48 -10.30
N GLU A 138 -9.75 1.29 -10.82
CA GLU A 138 -10.60 0.29 -10.15
C GLU A 138 -9.92 -0.16 -8.86
N PHE A 139 -8.59 -0.36 -8.92
CA PHE A 139 -7.80 -0.70 -7.75
C PHE A 139 -6.38 -0.14 -7.80
N ILE A 140 -5.82 0.10 -6.62
CA ILE A 140 -4.39 0.28 -6.40
C ILE A 140 -3.90 -0.83 -5.45
N ILE A 141 -2.87 -1.57 -5.86
CA ILE A 141 -2.20 -2.58 -5.04
C ILE A 141 -0.83 -2.03 -4.67
N PHE A 142 -0.56 -1.94 -3.38
CA PHE A 142 0.77 -1.62 -2.87
C PHE A 142 1.51 -2.90 -2.51
N GLU A 143 2.50 -3.25 -3.32
CA GLU A 143 3.57 -4.18 -2.95
C GLU A 143 4.69 -3.37 -2.27
N ALA A 144 4.33 -2.74 -1.15
CA ALA A 144 5.18 -1.87 -0.36
C ALA A 144 4.77 -1.92 1.12
N CYS A 145 5.70 -1.64 2.03
CA CYS A 145 5.51 -1.79 3.47
C CYS A 145 4.53 -0.76 4.05
N ASN A 146 3.73 -1.18 5.04
CA ASN A 146 2.91 -0.30 5.89
C ASN A 146 1.89 0.59 5.14
N MET A 147 1.46 0.16 3.95
CA MET A 147 0.57 0.95 3.07
C MET A 147 -0.92 0.81 3.41
N ALA A 148 -1.31 -0.11 4.30
CA ALA A 148 -2.70 -0.26 4.74
C ALA A 148 -3.10 0.72 5.87
N GLY A 149 -2.58 1.95 5.85
CA GLY A 149 -2.95 3.00 6.79
C GLY A 149 -4.25 3.71 6.39
N ILE A 150 -5.07 4.10 7.38
CA ILE A 150 -6.29 4.87 7.13
C ILE A 150 -5.97 6.21 6.46
N GLU A 151 -4.83 6.81 6.82
CA GLU A 151 -4.29 8.03 6.22
C GLU A 151 -4.06 7.87 4.72
N VAL A 152 -3.36 6.79 4.34
CA VAL A 152 -3.07 6.44 2.94
C VAL A 152 -4.36 6.20 2.18
N ALA A 153 -5.25 5.38 2.74
CA ALA A 153 -6.51 5.06 2.11
C ALA A 153 -7.38 6.32 1.90
N TYR A 154 -7.35 7.25 2.86
CA TYR A 154 -8.13 8.48 2.79
C TYR A 154 -7.58 9.47 1.76
N GLU A 155 -6.26 9.66 1.65
CA GLU A 155 -5.66 10.49 0.61
C GLU A 155 -5.98 9.97 -0.81
N LEU A 156 -6.11 8.65 -0.96
CA LEU A 156 -6.40 7.99 -2.23
C LEU A 156 -7.89 7.73 -2.48
N ARG A 157 -8.78 8.16 -1.58
CA ARG A 157 -10.20 7.78 -1.61
C ARG A 157 -10.94 8.17 -2.89
N ASN A 158 -10.47 9.23 -3.55
CA ASN A 158 -11.02 9.71 -4.82
C ASN A 158 -10.23 9.21 -6.04
N LYS A 159 -9.13 8.48 -5.85
CA LYS A 159 -8.25 8.01 -6.93
C LYS A 159 -8.55 6.59 -7.36
N ALA A 160 -8.92 5.74 -6.41
CA ALA A 160 -9.21 4.33 -6.63
C ALA A 160 -10.49 3.87 -5.93
N ALA A 161 -11.19 2.87 -6.47
CA ALA A 161 -12.33 2.25 -5.79
C ALA A 161 -11.90 1.26 -4.69
N TYR A 162 -10.79 0.55 -4.90
CA TYR A 162 -10.21 -0.39 -3.94
C TYR A 162 -8.71 -0.14 -3.74
N ILE A 163 -8.23 -0.36 -2.52
CA ILE A 163 -6.82 -0.32 -2.17
C ILE A 163 -6.47 -1.65 -1.51
N MET A 164 -5.48 -2.35 -2.03
CA MET A 164 -4.95 -3.58 -1.44
C MET A 164 -3.53 -3.33 -0.92
N ALA A 165 -3.31 -3.59 0.37
CA ALA A 165 -2.04 -3.27 1.02
C ALA A 165 -1.79 -4.12 2.27
N SER A 166 -0.56 -4.08 2.78
CA SER A 166 -0.15 -4.68 4.04
C SER A 166 -0.11 -3.63 5.16
N SER A 167 -0.54 -4.01 6.37
CA SER A 167 -0.43 -3.21 7.59
C SER A 167 0.98 -3.23 8.19
N ALA A 168 1.70 -4.33 7.98
CA ALA A 168 3.07 -4.56 8.40
C ALA A 168 4.04 -4.46 7.20
N PRO A 169 5.38 -4.55 7.42
CA PRO A 169 6.31 -4.72 6.33
C PRO A 169 5.97 -5.93 5.45
N VAL A 170 6.33 -5.86 4.17
CA VAL A 170 6.12 -6.95 3.21
C VAL A 170 7.42 -7.75 3.14
N VAL A 171 7.36 -9.04 3.48
CA VAL A 171 8.54 -9.92 3.39
C VAL A 171 9.00 -10.04 1.94
N SER A 172 10.29 -9.81 1.69
CA SER A 172 10.90 -10.00 0.37
C SER A 172 10.88 -11.49 -0.04
N PRO A 173 10.50 -11.84 -1.29
CA PRO A 173 10.37 -10.95 -2.45
C PRO A 173 8.92 -10.51 -2.74
N GLY A 174 8.11 -10.29 -1.70
CA GLY A 174 6.75 -9.78 -1.81
C GLY A 174 5.80 -10.69 -2.58
N PHE A 175 5.27 -10.20 -3.70
CA PHE A 175 4.26 -10.86 -4.51
C PHE A 175 4.89 -11.64 -5.67
N THR A 176 6.22 -11.57 -5.85
CA THR A 176 6.97 -12.32 -6.87
C THR A 176 6.51 -13.77 -6.99
N PRO A 177 6.39 -14.56 -5.89
CA PRO A 177 6.09 -15.98 -6.00
C PRO A 177 4.67 -16.31 -6.48
N ILE A 178 3.74 -15.35 -6.41
CA ILE A 178 2.34 -15.57 -6.75
C ILE A 178 1.94 -14.92 -8.09
N TYR A 179 2.75 -14.02 -8.65
CA TYR A 179 2.45 -13.36 -9.93
C TYR A 179 2.16 -14.36 -11.05
N ALA A 180 2.99 -15.37 -11.25
CA ALA A 180 2.79 -16.34 -12.33
C ALA A 180 1.46 -17.11 -12.23
N GLY A 181 0.95 -17.34 -11.02
CA GLY A 181 -0.30 -18.07 -10.80
C GLY A 181 -1.53 -17.18 -10.60
N SER A 182 -1.34 -15.88 -10.35
CA SER A 182 -2.42 -15.01 -9.84
C SER A 182 -2.59 -13.69 -10.59
N ILE A 183 -1.63 -13.26 -11.42
CA ILE A 183 -1.75 -11.97 -12.12
C ILE A 183 -2.99 -11.89 -13.02
N SER A 184 -3.45 -13.03 -13.54
CA SER A 184 -4.68 -13.12 -14.33
C SER A 184 -5.94 -12.73 -13.57
N CYS A 185 -5.98 -12.90 -12.23
CA CYS A 185 -7.12 -12.46 -11.40
C CYS A 185 -7.35 -10.95 -11.52
N LEU A 186 -6.31 -10.18 -11.83
CA LEU A 186 -6.37 -8.73 -11.97
C LEU A 186 -6.75 -8.26 -13.38
N LEU A 187 -6.90 -9.19 -14.33
CA LEU A 187 -7.23 -8.93 -15.73
C LEU A 187 -8.64 -9.42 -16.12
N GLU A 188 -9.40 -9.94 -15.16
CA GLU A 188 -10.80 -10.32 -15.37
C GLU A 188 -11.67 -9.07 -15.59
N GLU A 189 -12.85 -9.22 -16.23
CA GLU A 189 -13.77 -8.09 -16.48
C GLU A 189 -14.14 -7.35 -15.18
N THR A 190 -14.18 -8.08 -14.07
CA THR A 190 -14.15 -7.52 -12.71
C THR A 190 -12.98 -8.16 -11.99
N ALA A 191 -12.02 -7.37 -11.52
CA ALA A 191 -10.81 -7.91 -10.94
C ALA A 191 -11.10 -8.71 -9.65
N ASP A 192 -10.63 -9.96 -9.59
CA ASP A 192 -10.73 -10.81 -8.40
C ASP A 192 -9.57 -10.51 -7.43
N LEU A 193 -9.65 -9.33 -6.81
CA LEU A 193 -8.68 -8.87 -5.81
C LEU A 193 -8.62 -9.79 -4.60
N GLN A 194 -9.76 -10.37 -4.21
CA GLN A 194 -9.82 -11.25 -3.05
C GLN A 194 -9.01 -12.53 -3.30
N ARG A 195 -9.17 -13.17 -4.46
CA ARG A 195 -8.38 -14.36 -4.81
C ARG A 195 -6.89 -14.04 -4.93
N PHE A 196 -6.54 -12.89 -5.50
CA PHE A 196 -5.14 -12.45 -5.53
C PHE A 196 -4.56 -12.29 -4.12
N ALA A 197 -5.29 -11.65 -3.20
CA ALA A 197 -4.90 -11.49 -1.81
C ALA A 197 -4.86 -12.82 -1.03
N GLU A 198 -5.79 -13.73 -1.29
CA GLU A 198 -5.82 -15.08 -0.73
C GLU A 198 -4.59 -15.89 -1.13
N ASN A 199 -4.20 -15.85 -2.41
CA ASN A 199 -3.02 -16.55 -2.91
C ASN A 199 -1.73 -15.99 -2.28
N TYR A 200 -1.61 -14.67 -2.17
CA TYR A 200 -0.51 -14.03 -1.45
C TYR A 200 -0.44 -14.50 0.01
N PHE A 201 -1.55 -14.39 0.74
CA PHE A 201 -1.60 -14.78 2.15
C PHE A 201 -1.29 -16.27 2.34
N HIS A 202 -1.87 -17.13 1.51
CA HIS A 202 -1.69 -18.57 1.58
C HIS A 202 -0.21 -18.96 1.40
N TYR A 203 0.46 -18.38 0.40
CA TYR A 203 1.88 -18.62 0.14
C TYR A 203 2.74 -18.32 1.37
N TRP A 204 2.61 -17.13 1.94
CA TRP A 204 3.42 -16.70 3.08
C TRP A 204 3.05 -17.39 4.39
N ASN A 205 1.77 -17.72 4.62
CA ASN A 205 1.37 -18.45 5.81
C ASN A 205 1.84 -19.92 5.82
N LEU A 206 2.21 -20.49 4.66
CA LEU A 206 2.83 -21.81 4.55
C LEU A 206 4.34 -21.80 4.79
N MET A 207 4.98 -20.63 4.83
CA MET A 207 6.40 -20.53 5.14
C MET A 207 6.70 -20.86 6.61
N GLU A 208 7.97 -20.95 6.93
CA GLU A 208 8.47 -21.16 8.29
C GLU A 208 9.32 -19.97 8.75
N GLY A 209 9.51 -19.83 10.06
CA GLY A 209 10.35 -18.78 10.63
C GLY A 209 9.85 -17.36 10.36
N ASP A 210 10.79 -16.45 10.15
CA ASP A 210 10.56 -15.04 9.81
C ASP A 210 9.77 -14.85 8.51
N LYS A 211 9.92 -15.78 7.55
CA LYS A 211 9.15 -15.79 6.31
C LYS A 211 7.67 -16.07 6.50
N ARG A 212 7.24 -16.64 7.63
CA ARG A 212 5.81 -16.84 7.92
C ARG A 212 5.14 -15.58 8.48
N SER A 213 5.29 -14.48 7.76
CA SER A 213 4.87 -13.15 8.21
C SER A 213 4.14 -12.44 7.08
N ALA A 214 2.82 -12.30 7.21
CA ALA A 214 2.02 -11.59 6.22
C ALA A 214 0.80 -10.93 6.86
N THR A 215 0.54 -9.70 6.46
CA THR A 215 -0.75 -9.04 6.64
C THR A 215 -1.22 -8.55 5.28
N ILE A 216 -2.52 -8.63 5.03
CA ILE A 216 -3.10 -8.10 3.79
C ILE A 216 -4.54 -7.69 4.02
N SER A 217 -4.95 -6.57 3.44
CA SER A 217 -6.33 -6.12 3.44
C SER A 217 -6.72 -5.52 2.09
N ILE A 218 -8.04 -5.51 1.82
CA ILE A 218 -8.67 -4.82 0.69
C ILE A 218 -9.63 -3.80 1.27
N ILE A 219 -9.36 -2.53 1.00
CA ILE A 219 -10.07 -1.35 1.50
C ILE A 219 -10.89 -0.76 0.36
N LYS A 220 -12.21 -0.77 0.49
CA LYS A 220 -13.17 -0.10 -0.38
C LYS A 220 -13.27 1.36 0.02
N THR A 221 -12.87 2.26 -0.87
CA THR A 221 -12.71 3.69 -0.56
C THR A 221 -14.04 4.42 -0.38
N ALA A 222 -15.12 3.93 -1.01
CA ALA A 222 -16.45 4.53 -0.91
C ALA A 222 -16.99 4.60 0.54
N GLY A 223 -16.56 3.70 1.42
CA GLY A 223 -16.97 3.69 2.84
C GLY A 223 -16.23 4.72 3.71
N LEU A 224 -15.09 5.24 3.25
CA LEU A 224 -14.15 6.02 4.08
C LEU A 224 -14.74 7.35 4.57
N SER A 225 -15.62 7.98 3.79
CA SER A 225 -16.27 9.23 4.21
C SER A 225 -17.20 9.02 5.41
N ASN A 226 -17.94 7.91 5.44
CA ASN A 226 -18.80 7.57 6.58
C ASN A 226 -17.96 7.23 7.82
N LEU A 227 -16.87 6.50 7.63
CA LEU A 227 -15.93 6.20 8.71
C LEU A 227 -15.32 7.48 9.29
N ALA A 228 -14.85 8.41 8.46
CA ALA A 228 -14.31 9.69 8.91
C ALA A 228 -15.33 10.51 9.72
N ASN A 229 -16.59 10.54 9.28
CA ASN A 229 -17.65 11.23 10.03
C ASN A 229 -17.87 10.64 11.43
N LEU A 230 -17.85 9.31 11.56
CA LEU A 230 -17.95 8.65 12.86
C LEU A 230 -16.74 8.93 13.74
N ILE A 231 -15.51 8.83 13.19
CA ILE A 231 -14.30 9.17 13.94
C ILE A 231 -14.32 10.63 14.41
N ARG A 232 -14.82 11.55 13.59
CA ARG A 232 -14.97 12.96 13.99
C ARG A 232 -15.88 13.13 15.21
N GLN A 233 -16.97 12.36 15.29
CA GLN A 233 -17.86 12.36 16.46
C GLN A 233 -17.11 11.87 17.70
N ILE A 234 -16.45 10.71 17.58
CA ILE A 234 -15.65 10.11 18.66
C ILE A 234 -14.56 11.09 19.16
N ASN A 235 -13.79 11.68 18.25
CA ASN A 235 -12.72 12.62 18.58
C ASN A 235 -13.23 13.91 19.24
N THR A 236 -14.45 14.35 18.94
CA THR A 236 -15.04 15.55 19.58
C THR A 236 -15.40 15.28 21.03
N GLU A 237 -15.77 14.05 21.38
CA GLU A 237 -16.12 13.64 22.74
C GLU A 237 -14.87 13.41 23.62
N ILE A 238 -13.78 12.96 23.01
CA ILE A 238 -12.51 12.66 23.69
C ILE A 238 -11.62 13.92 23.68
N SER A 239 -11.91 14.88 24.56
CA SER A 239 -11.12 16.11 24.64
C SER A 239 -9.75 15.91 25.30
N GLY A 240 -8.67 16.14 24.53
CA GLY A 240 -7.41 16.71 25.04
C GLY A 240 -6.41 15.79 25.78
N SER A 241 -6.52 14.46 25.70
CA SER A 241 -5.54 13.54 26.28
C SER A 241 -4.80 12.72 25.22
N PHE A 242 -3.48 12.60 25.38
CA PHE A 242 -2.67 11.66 24.61
C PHE A 242 -3.04 10.23 25.03
N LEU A 243 -3.26 9.36 24.05
CA LEU A 243 -3.64 7.97 24.30
C LEU A 243 -2.45 7.16 24.81
N PRO A 244 -2.62 6.31 25.84
CA PRO A 244 -1.58 5.36 26.22
C PRO A 244 -1.44 4.28 25.15
N VAL A 245 -0.38 4.36 24.35
CA VAL A 245 -0.17 3.46 23.20
C VAL A 245 0.49 2.12 23.55
N GLY A 246 1.06 1.97 24.75
CA GLY A 246 1.99 0.88 25.07
C GLY A 246 1.44 -0.56 24.96
N ASN A 247 0.13 -0.74 25.06
CA ASN A 247 -0.52 -2.06 24.95
C ASN A 247 -1.32 -2.25 23.65
N LEU A 248 -1.29 -1.27 22.74
CA LEU A 248 -1.96 -1.39 21.46
C LEU A 248 -1.13 -2.26 20.51
N GLN A 249 -1.83 -3.08 19.73
CA GLN A 249 -1.23 -3.79 18.61
C GLN A 249 -0.63 -2.75 17.67
N ASN A 250 0.66 -2.91 17.38
CA ASN A 250 1.34 -2.19 16.31
C ASN A 250 1.87 -3.18 15.27
N TYR A 251 2.28 -2.65 14.13
CA TYR A 251 2.79 -3.42 12.99
C TYR A 251 4.17 -2.97 12.53
N ASP A 252 4.89 -2.19 13.36
CA ASP A 252 6.20 -1.62 13.02
C ASP A 252 7.32 -2.68 12.87
N GLY A 253 7.14 -3.86 13.48
CA GLY A 253 8.10 -4.97 13.37
C GLY A 253 9.39 -4.77 14.19
N VAL A 254 9.35 -3.88 15.18
CA VAL A 254 10.47 -3.54 16.08
C VAL A 254 10.08 -3.70 17.54
N LEU A 255 11.06 -3.93 18.42
CA LEU A 255 10.82 -4.16 19.85
C LEU A 255 10.72 -2.88 20.69
N LYS A 256 11.25 -1.76 20.19
CA LYS A 256 11.38 -0.53 20.96
C LYS A 256 10.65 0.61 20.27
N ALA A 257 9.87 1.32 21.07
CA ALA A 257 9.24 2.58 20.69
C ALA A 257 10.30 3.59 20.18
N PRO A 258 9.89 4.58 19.37
CA PRO A 258 8.50 4.90 18.99
C PRO A 258 7.88 3.91 17.99
N PHE A 259 6.56 3.71 18.11
CA PHE A 259 5.74 2.93 17.18
C PHE A 259 4.82 3.88 16.40
N TYR A 260 4.56 3.58 15.13
CA TYR A 260 3.87 4.47 14.21
C TYR A 260 2.59 3.89 13.62
N PHE A 261 2.47 2.56 13.53
CA PHE A 261 1.38 1.90 12.81
C PHE A 261 0.55 1.03 13.77
N PHE A 262 -0.46 1.62 14.41
CA PHE A 262 -1.33 0.93 15.37
C PHE A 262 -2.57 0.34 14.70
N ASP A 263 -3.12 -0.75 15.26
CA ASP A 263 -4.39 -1.32 14.79
C ASP A 263 -5.54 -0.33 14.93
N PHE A 264 -6.15 0.05 13.81
CA PHE A 264 -7.12 1.12 13.76
C PHE A 264 -8.31 0.89 14.71
N ALA A 265 -8.92 -0.31 14.70
CA ALA A 265 -10.08 -0.56 15.54
C ALA A 265 -9.70 -0.57 17.03
N GLN A 266 -8.62 -1.23 17.40
CA GLN A 266 -8.20 -1.36 18.79
C GLN A 266 -7.94 -0.01 19.45
N CYS A 267 -7.44 0.97 18.69
CA CYS A 267 -7.20 2.34 19.19
C CYS A 267 -8.45 2.97 19.82
N TYR A 268 -9.64 2.67 19.28
CA TYR A 268 -10.91 3.23 19.75
C TYR A 268 -11.65 2.35 20.76
N GLN A 269 -11.18 1.13 21.02
CA GLN A 269 -11.87 0.18 21.90
C GLN A 269 -12.00 0.69 23.34
N SER A 270 -10.96 1.37 23.86
CA SER A 270 -10.97 1.95 25.21
C SER A 270 -11.55 3.37 25.25
N LEU A 271 -11.84 3.95 24.08
CA LEU A 271 -12.24 5.34 23.92
C LEU A 271 -13.72 5.53 23.62
N SER A 272 -14.40 4.44 23.29
CA SER A 272 -15.79 4.42 22.87
C SER A 272 -16.59 3.57 23.85
N ASP A 273 -17.86 3.94 24.08
CA ASP A 273 -18.80 3.01 24.69
C ASP A 273 -19.10 1.83 23.74
N GLU A 274 -19.77 0.81 24.26
CA GLU A 274 -20.07 -0.42 23.50
C GLU A 274 -20.86 -0.14 22.22
N ASN A 275 -21.82 0.80 22.25
CA ASN A 275 -22.64 1.13 21.09
C ASN A 275 -21.81 1.82 20.00
N THR A 276 -20.99 2.77 20.40
CA THR A 276 -20.09 3.53 19.52
C THR A 276 -19.03 2.63 18.92
N TYR A 277 -18.46 1.72 19.72
CA TYR A 277 -17.51 0.73 19.23
C TYR A 277 -18.15 -0.26 18.25
N ASN A 278 -19.38 -0.71 18.50
CA ASN A 278 -20.12 -1.57 17.56
C ASN A 278 -20.40 -0.83 16.23
N ALA A 279 -20.81 0.44 16.28
CA ALA A 279 -21.00 1.27 15.10
C ALA A 279 -19.69 1.48 14.31
N LEU A 280 -18.56 1.61 15.02
CA LEU A 280 -17.24 1.67 14.42
C LEU A 280 -16.89 0.38 13.70
N GLN A 281 -17.10 -0.78 14.33
CA GLN A 281 -16.86 -2.08 13.69
C GLN A 281 -17.72 -2.26 12.43
N GLU A 282 -18.97 -1.82 12.46
CA GLU A 282 -19.84 -1.82 11.27
C GLU A 282 -19.28 -0.92 10.16
N CYS A 283 -18.88 0.32 10.47
CA CYS A 283 -18.25 1.21 9.49
C CYS A 283 -16.95 0.64 8.92
N ILE A 284 -16.11 0.03 9.76
CA ILE A 284 -14.89 -0.65 9.32
C ILE A 284 -15.23 -1.80 8.38
N SER A 285 -16.26 -2.60 8.65
CA SER A 285 -16.67 -3.70 7.77
C SER A 285 -17.15 -3.26 6.38
N GLN A 286 -17.66 -2.03 6.26
CA GLN A 286 -18.02 -1.43 4.97
C GLN A 286 -16.80 -0.92 4.18
N CYS A 287 -15.68 -0.68 4.87
CA CYS A 287 -14.43 -0.25 4.27
C CYS A 287 -13.53 -1.47 3.98
N VAL A 288 -13.21 -2.28 4.99
CA VAL A 288 -12.30 -3.43 4.88
C VAL A 288 -13.09 -4.67 4.47
N VAL A 289 -13.24 -4.88 3.17
CA VAL A 289 -14.05 -5.96 2.59
C VAL A 289 -13.35 -7.31 2.61
N TYR A 290 -12.03 -7.33 2.76
CA TYR A 290 -11.25 -8.54 2.95
C TYR A 290 -10.01 -8.24 3.80
N LYS A 291 -9.62 -9.18 4.67
CA LYS A 291 -8.38 -9.09 5.44
C LYS A 291 -7.89 -10.45 5.92
N ARG A 292 -6.57 -10.65 5.95
CA ARG A 292 -5.88 -11.80 6.55
C ARG A 292 -4.56 -11.39 7.21
N ASN A 293 -4.19 -12.11 8.26
CA ASN A 293 -2.89 -12.01 8.91
C ASN A 293 -2.41 -13.39 9.36
N THR A 294 -1.09 -13.56 9.41
CA THR A 294 -0.46 -14.69 10.10
C THR A 294 -0.62 -14.52 11.62
N PRO A 295 -0.58 -15.59 12.43
CA PRO A 295 -0.76 -15.48 13.88
C PRO A 295 0.27 -14.58 14.58
N PHE A 296 1.41 -14.36 13.93
CA PHE A 296 2.48 -13.49 14.35
C PHE A 296 3.12 -12.84 13.12
N TYR A 297 3.91 -11.80 13.37
CA TYR A 297 4.85 -11.21 12.44
C TYR A 297 6.24 -11.39 13.02
N ALA A 298 7.19 -11.89 12.26
CA ALA A 298 8.54 -12.17 12.72
C ALA A 298 9.57 -11.39 11.90
N THR A 299 10.49 -10.74 12.60
CA THR A 299 11.62 -9.99 12.04
C THR A 299 12.92 -10.47 12.69
N GLU A 300 14.06 -9.93 12.24
CA GLU A 300 15.36 -10.17 12.89
C GLU A 300 15.37 -9.73 14.36
N GLU A 301 14.53 -8.77 14.76
CA GLU A 301 14.43 -8.31 16.14
C GLU A 301 13.61 -9.25 17.03
N GLY A 302 12.70 -10.04 16.47
CA GLY A 302 11.89 -10.98 17.23
C GLY A 302 10.57 -11.38 16.57
N THR A 303 9.75 -12.13 17.30
CA THR A 303 8.42 -12.56 16.87
C THR A 303 7.35 -11.83 17.67
N PHE A 304 6.45 -11.16 16.96
CA PHE A 304 5.41 -10.29 17.48
C PHE A 304 4.04 -10.93 17.23
N PRO A 305 3.27 -11.30 18.27
CA PRO A 305 1.95 -11.86 18.06
C PRO A 305 1.01 -10.81 17.45
N ILE A 306 0.16 -11.23 16.51
CA ILE A 306 -0.94 -10.40 16.00
C ILE A 306 -2.19 -10.77 16.79
N THR A 307 -2.52 -9.94 17.77
CA THR A 307 -3.64 -10.17 18.71
C THR A 307 -4.88 -9.37 18.34
N ALA A 308 -4.71 -8.28 17.60
CA ALA A 308 -5.78 -7.52 16.97
C ALA A 308 -5.45 -7.32 15.48
N PHE A 309 -6.46 -7.33 14.62
CA PHE A 309 -6.30 -7.03 13.20
C PHE A 309 -7.61 -6.54 12.57
N SER A 310 -7.76 -5.24 12.56
CA SER A 310 -8.82 -4.51 11.88
C SER A 310 -8.63 -4.48 10.37
N GLY A 311 -7.40 -4.69 9.89
CA GLY A 311 -7.02 -4.62 8.47
C GLY A 311 -6.64 -3.21 8.01
N MET A 312 -6.61 -2.24 8.93
CA MET A 312 -6.07 -0.90 8.68
C MET A 312 -5.18 -0.49 9.86
N THR A 313 -4.19 0.34 9.60
CA THR A 313 -3.40 1.01 10.63
C THR A 313 -3.80 2.47 10.78
N THR A 314 -3.39 3.08 11.88
CA THR A 314 -3.48 4.53 12.10
C THR A 314 -2.28 4.98 12.90
N PHE A 315 -1.92 6.24 12.70
CA PHE A 315 -1.02 6.91 13.61
C PHE A 315 -1.79 7.44 14.83
N ILE A 316 -1.13 7.40 15.98
CA ILE A 316 -1.55 8.07 17.20
C ILE A 316 -0.49 9.11 17.52
N MET A 317 -0.91 10.38 17.61
CA MET A 317 -0.04 11.46 18.06
C MET A 317 0.51 11.17 19.45
N GLN A 318 1.83 11.32 19.62
CA GLN A 318 2.58 11.00 20.84
C GLN A 318 3.38 12.24 21.29
N ARG A 319 3.49 12.48 22.60
CA ARG A 319 4.10 13.73 23.12
C ARG A 319 5.56 13.92 22.70
N GLU A 320 6.25 12.81 22.50
CA GLU A 320 7.65 12.72 22.12
C GLU A 320 7.88 12.89 20.60
N LEU A 321 6.82 12.86 19.78
CA LEU A 321 6.89 12.92 18.32
C LEU A 321 6.37 14.26 17.76
N ASN A 322 6.85 15.39 18.29
CA ASN A 322 6.32 16.72 17.95
C ASN A 322 6.32 17.02 16.44
N ASP A 323 7.45 16.82 15.76
CA ASP A 323 7.58 17.10 14.33
C ASP A 323 6.60 16.23 13.53
N LEU A 324 6.49 14.94 13.88
CA LEU A 324 5.60 14.02 13.20
C LEU A 324 4.12 14.33 13.48
N ASN A 325 3.79 14.80 14.68
CA ASN A 325 2.44 15.27 15.00
C ASN A 325 2.08 16.50 14.15
N GLU A 326 3.01 17.43 13.93
CA GLU A 326 2.79 18.60 13.08
C GLU A 326 2.53 18.18 11.63
N GLU A 327 3.35 17.29 11.08
CA GLU A 327 3.16 16.75 9.73
C GLU A 327 1.82 16.00 9.59
N TYR A 328 1.42 15.23 10.61
CA TYR A 328 0.15 14.51 10.62
C TYR A 328 -1.05 15.45 10.44
N THR A 329 -0.98 16.68 10.98
CA THR A 329 -2.07 17.65 10.86
C THR A 329 -2.32 18.14 9.43
N LYS A 330 -1.35 17.93 8.53
CA LYS A 330 -1.46 18.33 7.12
C LYS A 330 -2.27 17.34 6.30
N LEU A 331 -2.45 16.10 6.76
CA LEU A 331 -3.22 15.09 6.07
C LEU A 331 -4.72 15.41 6.06
N GLN A 332 -5.39 15.05 4.97
CA GLN A 332 -6.82 15.23 4.80
C GLN A 332 -7.62 14.38 5.80
N TRP A 333 -7.11 13.21 6.18
CA TRP A 333 -7.69 12.39 7.24
C TRP A 333 -7.81 13.16 8.56
N TYR A 334 -6.72 13.78 9.01
CA TYR A 334 -6.72 14.58 10.25
C TYR A 334 -7.70 15.75 10.15
N LYS A 335 -7.63 16.52 9.06
CA LYS A 335 -8.50 17.68 8.83
C LYS A 335 -9.99 17.34 8.87
N ASP A 336 -10.38 16.16 8.39
CA ASP A 336 -11.79 15.75 8.32
C ASP A 336 -12.27 15.02 9.59
N THR A 337 -11.35 14.54 10.43
CA THR A 337 -11.65 13.77 11.66
C THR A 337 -11.39 14.51 12.96
N ASN A 338 -10.77 15.68 12.93
CA ASN A 338 -10.57 16.52 14.09
C ASN A 338 -11.32 17.85 13.93
N THR A 339 -12.00 18.30 14.99
CA THR A 339 -12.61 19.62 15.03
C THR A 339 -11.55 20.64 15.47
N HIS A 340 -11.47 21.77 14.75
CA HIS A 340 -10.61 22.90 15.10
C HIS A 340 -11.17 23.71 16.27
#